data_AF-A0A1S3QNB5-F1
#
_entry.id   AF-A0A1S3QNB5-F1
#
_cell.length_a   1.000
_cell.length_b   1.000
_cell.length_c   1.000
_cell.angle_alpha   90.00
_cell.angle_beta   90.00
_cell.angle_gamma   90.00
#
_symmetry.space_group_name_H-M   'P 1'
#
loop_
_entity.id
_entity.type
_entity.pdbx_description
1 polymer ?
#
loop_
_entity_poly.entity_id
_entity_poly.type
_entity_poly.pdbx_seq_one_letter_code
_entity_poly.pdbx_strand_id
1 'polypeptide(L)'
;MDATALTEREKVLVASREKDKGNEAFKANDYEEAVLYYTRSLSVLPTVAGYNNRAQSEIKLQHWHNALNDCQKVLEMEPDNVKGTVQTI
;
A
#
# COMPACT_ATOMS: atom_id res chain seq x y z
N MET A 1 -25.91 7.62 -18.38
CA MET A 1 -24.55 8.17 -18.21
C MET A 1 -24.26 8.11 -16.72
N ASP A 2 -23.72 7.01 -16.20
CA ASP A 2 -23.22 6.92 -14.81
C ASP A 2 -22.16 5.81 -14.76
N ALA A 3 -21.05 6.00 -15.48
CA ALA A 3 -19.97 5.01 -15.59
C ALA A 3 -18.81 5.25 -14.61
N THR A 4 -18.93 6.19 -13.66
CA THR A 4 -17.75 6.70 -12.93
C THR A 4 -18.04 7.06 -11.48
N ALA A 5 -18.68 6.15 -10.74
CA ALA A 5 -18.63 6.16 -9.28
C ALA A 5 -18.78 4.72 -8.78
N LEU A 6 -17.69 3.93 -8.85
CA LEU A 6 -17.58 2.77 -7.96
C LEU A 6 -17.83 3.28 -6.55
N THR A 7 -18.88 2.77 -5.91
CA THR A 7 -19.18 3.15 -4.52
C THR A 7 -17.98 2.82 -3.64
N GLU A 8 -17.78 3.57 -2.56
CA GLU A 8 -16.62 3.37 -1.66
C GLU A 8 -16.46 1.89 -1.22
N ARG A 9 -17.58 1.19 -1.03
CA ARG A 9 -17.58 -0.26 -0.75
C ARG A 9 -16.97 -1.09 -1.87
N GLU A 10 -17.28 -0.79 -3.13
CA GLU A 10 -16.72 -1.51 -4.28
C GLU A 10 -15.23 -1.23 -4.44
N LYS A 11 -14.78 0.01 -4.19
CA LYS A 11 -13.34 0.35 -4.18
C LYS A 11 -12.60 -0.44 -3.10
N VAL A 12 -13.14 -0.52 -1.89
CA VAL A 12 -12.59 -1.34 -0.80
C VAL A 12 -12.48 -2.80 -1.22
N LEU A 13 -13.51 -3.36 -1.86
CA LEU A 13 -13.51 -4.74 -2.32
C LEU A 13 -12.45 -4.98 -3.42
N VAL A 14 -12.36 -4.09 -4.41
CA VAL A 14 -11.37 -4.20 -5.49
C VAL A 14 -9.95 -4.06 -4.93
N ALA A 15 -9.71 -3.07 -4.07
CA ALA A 15 -8.41 -2.89 -3.43
C ALA A 15 -8.05 -4.11 -2.56
N SER A 16 -8.97 -4.61 -1.74
CA SER A 16 -8.73 -5.81 -0.92
C SER A 16 -8.39 -7.01 -1.80
N ARG A 17 -9.12 -7.21 -2.91
CA ARG A 17 -8.86 -8.32 -3.83
C ARG A 17 -7.47 -8.24 -4.45
N GLU A 18 -7.04 -7.07 -4.91
CA GLU A 18 -5.69 -6.91 -5.46
C GLU A 18 -4.63 -7.09 -4.36
N LYS A 19 -4.85 -6.55 -3.14
CA LYS A 19 -3.99 -6.81 -1.98
C LYS A 19 -3.88 -8.31 -1.69
N ASP A 20 -4.98 -9.05 -1.74
CA ASP A 20 -4.98 -10.48 -1.44
C ASP A 20 -4.19 -11.28 -2.48
N LYS A 21 -4.29 -10.93 -3.76
CA LYS A 21 -3.40 -11.47 -4.80
C LYS A 21 -1.93 -11.15 -4.53
N GLY A 22 -1.64 -9.93 -4.08
CA GLY A 22 -0.29 -9.54 -3.66
C GLY A 22 0.22 -10.39 -2.49
N ASN A 23 -0.66 -10.74 -1.54
CA ASN A 23 -0.31 -11.63 -0.43
C ASN A 23 -0.03 -13.07 -0.91
N GLU A 24 -0.78 -13.55 -1.91
CA GLU A 24 -0.53 -14.86 -2.52
C GLU A 24 0.82 -14.90 -3.25
N ALA A 25 1.11 -13.87 -4.07
CA ALA A 25 2.40 -13.73 -4.75
C ALA A 25 3.56 -13.63 -3.73
N PHE A 26 3.39 -12.85 -2.66
CA PHE A 26 4.38 -12.75 -1.58
C PHE A 26 4.66 -14.12 -0.93
N LYS A 27 3.62 -14.93 -0.68
CA LYS A 27 3.78 -16.30 -0.15
C LYS A 27 4.45 -17.24 -1.15
N ALA A 28 4.27 -17.00 -2.45
CA ALA A 28 4.97 -17.71 -3.51
C ALA A 28 6.44 -17.29 -3.66
N ASN A 29 6.92 -16.31 -2.88
CA ASN A 29 8.22 -15.64 -3.02
C ASN A 29 8.36 -14.84 -4.32
N ASP A 30 7.26 -14.56 -5.01
CA ASP A 30 7.23 -13.67 -6.16
C ASP A 30 6.98 -12.24 -5.69
N TYR A 31 8.05 -11.62 -5.20
CA TYR A 31 7.97 -10.29 -4.59
C TYR A 31 7.76 -9.18 -5.64
N GLU A 32 8.22 -9.37 -6.88
CA GLU A 32 7.99 -8.40 -7.96
C GLU A 32 6.50 -8.34 -8.33
N GLU A 33 5.86 -9.50 -8.49
CA GLU A 33 4.43 -9.55 -8.78
C GLU A 33 3.60 -9.08 -7.57
N ALA A 34 4.06 -9.38 -6.35
CA ALA A 34 3.44 -8.86 -5.12
C ALA A 34 3.42 -7.33 -5.10
N VAL A 35 4.55 -6.67 -5.39
CA VAL A 35 4.65 -5.20 -5.49
C VAL A 35 3.67 -4.64 -6.52
N LEU A 36 3.53 -5.30 -7.67
CA LEU A 36 2.61 -4.87 -8.73
C LEU A 36 1.15 -4.91 -8.25
N TYR A 37 0.73 -5.99 -7.62
CA TYR A 37 -0.62 -6.12 -7.07
C TYR A 37 -0.90 -5.12 -5.95
N TYR A 38 0.05 -4.92 -5.02
CA TYR A 38 -0.12 -3.89 -3.99
C TYR A 38 -0.19 -2.49 -4.59
N THR A 39 0.59 -2.20 -5.62
CA THR A 39 0.52 -0.91 -6.33
C THR A 39 -0.84 -0.70 -6.99
N ARG A 40 -1.42 -1.74 -7.59
CA ARG A 40 -2.79 -1.70 -8.13
C ARG A 40 -3.83 -1.47 -7.04
N SER A 41 -3.72 -2.18 -5.92
CA SER A 41 -4.57 -1.98 -4.74
C SER A 41 -4.51 -0.52 -4.26
N LEU A 42 -3.30 0.02 -4.10
CA LEU A 42 -3.05 1.39 -3.62
C LEU A 42 -3.53 2.46 -4.61
N SER A 43 -3.50 2.16 -5.90
CA SER A 43 -4.06 3.05 -6.94
C SER A 43 -5.59 3.16 -6.87
N VAL A 44 -6.26 2.15 -6.32
CA VAL A 44 -7.72 2.16 -6.13
C VAL A 44 -8.07 2.77 -4.77
N LEU A 45 -7.42 2.27 -3.72
CA LEU A 45 -7.58 2.77 -2.36
C LEU A 45 -6.23 2.76 -1.64
N PRO A 46 -5.63 3.94 -1.39
CA PRO A 46 -4.42 4.03 -0.60
C PRO A 46 -4.75 3.67 0.85
N THR A 47 -4.11 2.63 1.37
CA THR A 47 -4.31 2.12 2.72
C THR A 47 -2.98 1.83 3.39
N VAL A 48 -2.90 2.03 4.70
CA VAL A 48 -1.71 1.71 5.51
C VAL A 48 -1.24 0.26 5.28
N ALA A 49 -2.19 -0.68 5.26
CA ALA A 49 -1.89 -2.09 4.99
C ALA A 49 -1.27 -2.32 3.60
N GLY A 50 -1.76 -1.63 2.56
CA GLY A 50 -1.22 -1.74 1.21
C GLY A 50 0.24 -1.26 1.11
N TYR A 51 0.55 -0.11 1.72
CA TYR A 51 1.92 0.42 1.72
C TYR A 51 2.86 -0.44 2.57
N ASN A 52 2.43 -0.92 3.74
CA ASN A 52 3.24 -1.83 4.57
C ASN A 52 3.55 -3.15 3.85
N ASN A 53 2.58 -3.71 3.13
CA ASN A 53 2.79 -4.96 2.40
C ASN A 53 3.69 -4.75 1.16
N ARG A 54 3.55 -3.62 0.47
CA ARG A 54 4.46 -3.24 -0.62
C ARG A 54 5.89 -3.03 -0.10
N ALA A 55 6.05 -2.26 0.98
CA ALA A 55 7.36 -2.02 1.60
C ALA A 55 8.06 -3.33 2.01
N GLN A 56 7.34 -4.28 2.59
CA GLN A 56 7.89 -5.61 2.92
C GLN A 56 8.36 -6.37 1.68
N SER A 57 7.63 -6.25 0.57
CA SER A 57 8.00 -6.90 -0.70
C SER A 57 9.23 -6.24 -1.33
N GLU A 58 9.28 -4.91 -1.33
CA GLU A 58 10.46 -4.13 -1.77
C GLU A 58 11.70 -4.43 -0.92
N ILE A 59 11.55 -4.62 0.40
CA ILE A 59 12.64 -5.06 1.29
C ILE A 59 13.18 -6.43 0.88
N LYS A 60 12.32 -7.38 0.50
CA LYS A 60 12.74 -8.70 0.03
C LYS A 60 13.48 -8.62 -1.31
N LEU A 61 13.13 -7.65 -2.16
CA LEU A 61 13.83 -7.32 -3.39
C LEU A 61 15.09 -6.45 -3.18
N GLN A 62 15.41 -6.09 -1.94
CA GLN A 62 16.51 -5.18 -1.59
C GLN A 62 16.35 -3.75 -2.15
N HIS A 63 15.12 -3.35 -2.47
CA HIS A 63 14.76 -2.00 -2.88
C HIS A 63 14.47 -1.12 -1.67
N TRP A 64 15.49 -0.92 -0.84
CA TRP A 64 15.37 -0.20 0.45
C TRP A 64 14.83 1.23 0.31
N HIS A 65 15.16 1.91 -0.78
CA HIS A 65 14.72 3.28 -1.02
C HIS A 65 13.20 3.37 -1.25
N ASN A 66 12.64 2.45 -2.03
CA ASN A 66 11.20 2.37 -2.29
C ASN A 66 10.44 2.02 -1.01
N ALA A 67 10.96 1.04 -0.27
CA ALA A 67 10.37 0.64 1.02
C ALA A 67 10.35 1.80 2.03
N LEU A 68 11.40 2.62 2.08
CA LEU A 68 11.48 3.77 2.98
C LEU A 68 10.43 4.83 2.63
N ASN A 69 10.24 5.11 1.34
CA ASN A 69 9.20 6.02 0.87
C ASN A 69 7.79 5.51 1.22
N ASP A 70 7.56 4.20 1.13
CA ASP A 70 6.29 3.59 1.54
C ASP A 70 6.05 3.71 3.05
N CYS A 71 7.08 3.46 3.86
CA CYS A 71 7.00 3.66 5.31
C CYS A 71 6.73 5.13 5.66
N GLN A 72 7.34 6.09 4.96
CA GLN A 72 7.03 7.51 5.14
C GLN A 72 5.57 7.82 4.82
N LYS A 73 5.03 7.27 3.73
CA LYS A 73 3.61 7.43 3.38
C LYS A 73 2.68 6.87 4.46
N VAL A 74 3.03 5.75 5.07
CA VAL A 74 2.28 5.20 6.21
C VAL A 74 2.30 6.15 7.41
N LEU A 75 3.47 6.69 7.74
CA LEU A 75 3.61 7.67 8.84
C LEU A 75 2.83 8.97 8.57
N GLU A 76 2.79 9.44 7.33
CA GLU A 76 1.97 10.59 6.92
C GLU A 76 0.46 10.31 7.06
N MET A 77 0.02 9.08 6.80
CA MET A 77 -1.39 8.65 6.90
C MET A 77 -1.83 8.33 8.33
N GLU A 78 -0.90 8.05 9.25
CA GLU A 78 -1.15 7.90 10.68
C GLU A 78 -0.68 9.14 11.46
N PRO A 79 -1.28 10.33 11.25
CA PRO A 79 -0.86 11.55 11.93
C PRO A 79 -1.07 11.50 13.45
N ASP A 80 -1.89 10.57 13.93
CA ASP A 80 -2.15 10.38 15.36
C ASP A 80 -0.98 9.71 16.11
N ASN A 81 -0.04 9.07 15.39
CA ASN A 81 1.17 8.49 15.98
C ASN A 81 2.38 9.46 15.97
N VAL A 82 2.29 10.56 15.20
CA VAL A 82 3.38 11.54 15.04
C VAL A 82 2.96 12.94 15.53
N LYS A 83 2.09 13.00 16.53
CA LYS A 83 1.73 14.26 17.20
C LYS A 83 2.83 14.75 18.17
N GLY A 84 4.11 14.50 17.85
CA GLY A 84 5.18 14.70 18.82
C GLY A 84 6.60 14.93 18.31
N THR A 85 6.92 15.19 17.02
CA THR A 85 8.33 15.54 16.71
C THR A 85 8.65 16.39 15.49
N VAL A 86 7.69 16.86 14.69
CA VAL A 86 8.02 17.82 13.61
C VAL A 86 7.00 18.94 13.49
N GLN A 87 6.74 19.63 14.61
CA GLN A 87 6.23 20.99 14.56
C GLN A 87 7.42 21.95 14.72
N THR A 88 7.76 22.61 13.61
CA THR A 88 8.32 23.96 13.52
C THR A 88 9.74 24.21 14.06
N ILE A 89 10.64 24.52 13.14
CA ILE A 89 11.68 25.56 13.33
C ILE A 89 11.47 26.62 12.27
#